data_AF-A0A1F6EA85-F1
#
_entry.id   AF-A0A1F6EA85-F1
#
_cell.length_a   1.000
_cell.length_b   1.000
_cell.length_c   1.000
_cell.angle_alpha   90.00
_cell.angle_beta   90.00
_cell.angle_gamma   90.00
#
_symmetry.space_group_name_H-M   'P 1'
#
loop_
_entity.id
_entity.type
_entity.pdbx_description
1 polymer ?
#
loop_
_entity_poly.entity_id
_entity_poly.type
_entity_poly.pdbx_seq_one_letter_code
_entity_poly.pdbx_strand_id
1 'polypeptide(L)'
;MKMNPDERWHPKEKETQPILSRRKFIIGGALGLAGLAKLSKLSNEDKWANEKVDADATLSGPAASSESSEGFLELKENKREYDTREIAGRPFGYPISAYFGTKDRIGPVTLVDFRYRLAQLWKEKMMRLRVSEKERPALAHAIDDIVMSYDPDKAMTMSAGAYYLELTDSLSGVRAEVDWDKIHRAFRFSGPQNALFRSFAQNIDAKTLLAFNLSEIMPSQGNLTFKVFDTLLKTGGYEFISRIPSGGDDEMSYGPGQITAKIFQEEKNKRGSVAKMAGMLKRPDMITKDIAQVRDRQHHMASYLDALFNIGLLVQKLKLSDEQATALVREPVGDDVRMFISGAHNRPADAIDSFERFAKAYVAARKQGGQARPRFITFCTQRIAPYVGRTLANLEEVRRQGSLG
;
A
#
# COMPACT_ATOMS: atom_id res chain seq x y z
N MET A 1 51.49 -41.11 -9.17
CA MET A 1 51.31 -39.81 -9.84
C MET A 1 50.69 -38.86 -8.80
N LYS A 2 51.46 -37.91 -8.27
CA LYS A 2 51.03 -37.01 -7.18
C LYS A 2 50.39 -35.75 -7.80
N MET A 3 49.17 -35.41 -7.40
CA MET A 3 48.48 -34.18 -7.82
C MET A 3 48.82 -33.02 -6.86
N ASN A 4 48.91 -31.82 -7.45
CA ASN A 4 49.38 -30.57 -6.85
C ASN A 4 48.24 -29.85 -6.07
N PRO A 5 48.47 -29.25 -4.88
CA PRO A 5 47.39 -28.66 -4.06
C PRO A 5 46.91 -27.24 -4.42
N ASP A 6 47.36 -26.63 -5.51
CA ASP A 6 47.17 -25.18 -5.76
C ASP A 6 46.14 -24.78 -6.84
N GLU A 7 45.22 -25.66 -7.24
CA GLU A 7 44.08 -25.25 -8.09
C GLU A 7 42.96 -24.62 -7.24
N ARG A 8 43.20 -23.39 -6.75
CA ARG A 8 42.14 -22.53 -6.24
C ARG A 8 41.30 -22.00 -7.41
N TRP A 9 40.08 -22.52 -7.47
CA TRP A 9 39.03 -22.06 -8.37
C TRP A 9 38.57 -20.65 -7.97
N HIS A 10 38.97 -19.64 -8.76
CA HIS A 10 38.39 -18.30 -8.71
C HIS A 10 37.35 -18.17 -9.83
N PRO A 11 36.04 -18.12 -9.54
CA PRO A 11 35.06 -17.77 -10.56
C PRO A 11 35.23 -16.29 -10.94
N LYS A 12 35.48 -16.05 -12.23
CA LYS A 12 35.51 -14.71 -12.83
C LYS A 12 34.18 -14.01 -12.58
N GLU A 13 34.23 -12.83 -11.97
CA GLU A 13 33.12 -11.88 -11.95
C GLU A 13 32.71 -11.58 -13.40
N LYS A 14 31.47 -11.94 -13.77
CA LYS A 14 30.88 -11.49 -15.02
C LYS A 14 30.22 -10.15 -14.76
N GLU A 15 30.74 -9.10 -15.41
CA GLU A 15 30.06 -7.83 -15.59
C GLU A 15 28.63 -8.08 -16.06
N THR A 16 27.67 -7.65 -15.25
CA THR A 16 26.26 -7.63 -15.63
C THR A 16 25.98 -6.32 -16.37
N GLN A 17 25.95 -6.38 -17.70
CA GLN A 17 25.38 -5.30 -18.50
C GLN A 17 23.87 -5.18 -18.25
N PRO A 18 23.30 -3.95 -18.32
CA PRO A 18 21.87 -3.74 -18.09
C PRO A 18 21.05 -4.31 -19.25
N ILE A 19 20.37 -5.43 -19.02
CA ILE A 19 19.47 -6.03 -19.99
C ILE A 19 18.16 -5.23 -20.03
N LEU A 20 18.10 -4.28 -20.96
CA LEU A 20 16.86 -3.85 -21.58
C LEU A 20 16.30 -5.03 -22.38
N SER A 21 15.21 -5.66 -21.91
CA SER A 21 14.40 -6.49 -22.78
C SER A 21 12.91 -6.20 -22.60
N ARG A 22 12.39 -5.49 -23.61
CA ARG A 22 10.97 -5.40 -23.92
C ARG A 22 10.50 -6.75 -24.41
N ARG A 23 9.53 -7.37 -23.72
CA ARG A 23 8.53 -8.23 -24.37
C ARG A 23 7.14 -7.89 -23.86
N LYS A 24 6.34 -7.49 -24.85
CA LYS A 24 4.92 -7.14 -24.77
C LYS A 24 4.12 -8.37 -24.32
N PHE A 25 3.31 -8.21 -23.28
CA PHE A 25 2.09 -8.99 -23.13
C PHE A 25 0.94 -8.04 -23.44
N ILE A 26 0.29 -8.27 -24.57
CA ILE A 26 -0.91 -7.54 -24.98
C ILE A 26 -2.06 -8.07 -24.12
N ILE A 27 -2.50 -7.26 -23.15
CA ILE A 27 -3.86 -7.34 -22.61
C ILE A 27 -4.44 -5.92 -22.73
N GLY A 28 -5.16 -5.71 -23.83
CA GLY A 28 -6.23 -4.71 -23.99
C GLY A 28 -5.93 -3.28 -23.54
N GLY A 29 -5.10 -2.57 -24.30
CA GLY A 29 -5.18 -1.11 -24.37
C GLY A 29 -6.32 -0.70 -25.31
N ALA A 30 -7.35 -0.07 -24.74
CA ALA A 30 -8.33 0.84 -25.33
C ALA A 30 -9.60 0.78 -24.46
N LEU A 31 -10.12 1.95 -24.04
CA LEU A 31 -11.34 2.21 -23.24
C LEU A 31 -11.15 2.55 -21.75
N GLY A 32 -10.20 3.43 -21.42
CA GLY A 32 -10.17 4.20 -20.18
C GLY A 32 -10.87 5.57 -20.29
N LEU A 33 -12.02 5.67 -20.97
CA LEU A 33 -12.61 6.96 -21.39
C LEU A 33 -13.87 7.41 -20.62
N ALA A 34 -14.38 6.63 -19.65
CA ALA A 34 -15.65 6.96 -18.98
C ALA A 34 -15.52 7.45 -17.53
N GLY A 35 -14.39 7.23 -16.86
CA GLY A 35 -14.23 7.59 -15.44
C GLY A 35 -13.92 9.08 -15.21
N LEU A 36 -13.11 9.69 -16.06
CA LEU A 36 -12.54 11.02 -15.80
C LEU A 36 -13.50 12.17 -16.16
N ALA A 37 -14.45 11.96 -17.09
CA ALA A 37 -15.51 12.93 -17.36
C ALA A 37 -16.58 13.00 -16.23
N LYS A 38 -16.59 12.02 -15.31
CA LYS A 38 -17.43 12.05 -14.10
C LYS A 38 -16.78 12.84 -12.96
N LEU A 39 -15.47 13.07 -13.00
CA LEU A 39 -14.73 13.78 -11.94
C LEU A 39 -15.05 15.28 -11.86
N SER A 40 -15.41 15.94 -12.97
CA SER A 40 -15.80 17.35 -12.94
C SER A 40 -17.29 17.59 -12.68
N LYS A 41 -18.13 16.54 -12.74
CA LYS A 41 -19.56 16.64 -12.41
C LYS A 41 -19.89 16.27 -10.97
N LEU A 42 -19.17 15.34 -10.36
CA LEU A 42 -19.44 14.90 -8.99
C LEU A 42 -18.90 15.84 -7.91
N SER A 43 -17.96 16.76 -8.20
CA SER A 43 -17.53 17.76 -7.21
C SER A 43 -18.49 18.95 -7.07
N ASN A 44 -19.51 19.06 -7.95
CA ASN A 44 -20.48 20.16 -7.93
C ASN A 44 -21.92 19.75 -7.55
N GLU A 45 -22.23 18.45 -7.40
CA GLU A 45 -23.62 17.99 -7.20
C GLU A 45 -23.99 17.50 -5.78
N ASP A 46 -23.07 17.41 -4.82
CA ASP A 46 -23.38 16.91 -3.45
C ASP A 46 -23.61 18.02 -2.39
N LYS A 47 -24.13 19.19 -2.80
CA LYS A 47 -24.47 20.27 -1.84
C LYS A 47 -25.95 20.51 -1.55
N TRP A 48 -26.88 19.68 -2.04
CA TRP A 48 -28.32 19.96 -1.87
C TRP A 48 -29.13 18.72 -1.46
N ALA A 49 -29.23 18.48 -0.15
CA ALA A 49 -30.41 17.88 0.48
C ALA A 49 -30.31 17.97 2.02
N ASN A 50 -30.58 19.16 2.58
CA ASN A 50 -31.36 19.38 3.82
C ASN A 50 -31.09 20.78 4.36
N GLU A 51 -31.88 21.76 3.92
CA GLU A 51 -32.51 22.78 4.78
C GLU A 51 -33.42 23.66 3.92
N LYS A 52 -34.73 23.53 4.14
CA LYS A 52 -35.71 24.52 3.72
C LYS A 52 -35.72 25.62 4.77
N VAL A 53 -35.04 26.73 4.51
CA VAL A 53 -35.36 28.03 5.12
C VAL A 53 -35.12 29.12 4.08
N ASP A 54 -36.22 29.75 3.69
CA ASP A 54 -36.41 31.09 3.10
C ASP A 54 -35.37 31.64 2.10
N ALA A 55 -35.78 31.60 0.83
CA ALA A 55 -35.23 32.41 -0.24
C ALA A 55 -35.88 33.80 -0.21
N ASP A 56 -35.08 34.84 0.08
CA ASP A 56 -35.00 36.08 -0.70
C ASP A 56 -34.09 37.09 0.03
N ALA A 57 -32.88 37.31 -0.50
CA ALA A 57 -32.19 38.60 -0.51
C ALA A 57 -30.78 38.48 -1.12
N THR A 58 -30.53 39.30 -2.14
CA THR A 58 -29.22 39.84 -2.55
C THR A 58 -28.15 38.87 -3.10
N LEU A 59 -28.34 38.50 -4.37
CA LEU A 59 -27.25 38.19 -5.31
C LEU A 59 -26.49 39.47 -5.67
N SER A 60 -25.51 39.86 -4.85
CA SER A 60 -24.46 40.84 -5.19
C SER A 60 -23.32 40.73 -4.16
N GLY A 61 -22.64 39.59 -4.13
CA GLY A 61 -21.37 39.46 -3.40
C GLY A 61 -20.24 40.10 -4.22
N PRO A 62 -19.33 40.89 -3.61
CA PRO A 62 -18.22 41.49 -4.33
C PRO A 62 -17.33 40.39 -4.90
N ALA A 63 -16.83 40.60 -6.13
CA ALA A 63 -15.80 39.77 -6.74
C ALA A 63 -14.61 39.71 -5.76
N ALA A 64 -14.50 38.59 -5.05
CA ALA A 64 -13.33 38.29 -4.24
C ALA A 64 -12.14 38.33 -5.19
N SER A 65 -11.25 39.30 -4.97
CA SER A 65 -9.94 39.35 -5.57
C SER A 65 -9.31 37.98 -5.42
N SER A 66 -9.10 37.29 -6.53
CA SER A 66 -8.36 36.05 -6.60
C SER A 66 -6.90 36.36 -6.26
N GLU A 67 -6.59 36.51 -4.98
CA GLU A 67 -5.25 36.23 -4.49
C GLU A 67 -4.98 34.81 -4.93
N SER A 68 -4.06 34.67 -5.89
CA SER A 68 -3.63 33.39 -6.40
C SER A 68 -3.10 32.58 -5.22
N SER A 69 -3.92 31.70 -4.66
CA SER A 69 -3.47 30.74 -3.66
C SER A 69 -2.34 29.95 -4.32
N GLU A 70 -1.10 30.16 -3.87
CA GLU A 70 0.08 29.46 -4.40
C GLU A 70 -0.23 27.95 -4.38
N GLY A 71 -0.37 27.32 -5.55
CA GLY A 71 -0.59 25.88 -5.65
C GLY A 71 0.66 25.08 -5.27
N PHE A 72 0.56 23.76 -5.15
CA PHE A 72 1.69 22.91 -4.76
C PHE A 72 2.90 23.02 -5.72
N LEU A 73 2.66 23.44 -6.98
CA LEU A 73 3.73 23.68 -7.96
C LEU A 73 4.61 24.88 -7.60
N GLU A 74 4.05 25.88 -6.93
CA GLU A 74 4.70 27.17 -6.64
C GLU A 74 5.10 27.31 -5.17
N LEU A 75 4.77 26.32 -4.35
CA LEU A 75 5.03 26.31 -2.91
C LEU A 75 6.50 26.62 -2.60
N LYS A 76 6.73 27.68 -1.83
CA LYS A 76 8.06 28.07 -1.34
C LYS A 76 8.43 27.26 -0.10
N GLU A 77 9.72 26.98 0.04
CA GLU A 77 10.24 26.22 1.17
C GLU A 77 10.33 27.10 2.43
N ASN A 78 9.74 26.64 3.52
CA ASN A 78 9.76 27.24 4.85
C ASN A 78 10.22 26.20 5.89
N LYS A 79 11.54 26.08 6.07
CA LYS A 79 12.13 25.05 6.93
C LYS A 79 11.88 25.32 8.40
N ARG A 80 11.65 24.24 9.14
CA ARG A 80 11.58 24.22 10.61
C ARG A 80 12.51 23.17 11.16
N GLU A 81 12.98 23.38 12.39
CA GLU A 81 13.82 22.42 13.09
C GLU A 81 12.98 21.28 13.67
N TYR A 82 13.41 20.04 13.44
CA TYR A 82 12.83 18.84 14.04
C TYR A 82 13.92 18.00 14.70
N ASP A 83 13.64 17.42 15.88
CA ASP A 83 14.52 16.43 16.51
C ASP A 83 14.49 15.12 15.72
N THR A 84 15.64 14.75 15.16
CA THR A 84 15.84 13.55 14.35
C THR A 84 16.98 12.68 14.92
N ARG A 85 17.31 12.85 16.21
CA ARG A 85 18.44 12.18 16.88
C ARG A 85 18.42 10.66 16.75
N GLU A 86 17.24 10.04 16.77
CA GLU A 86 17.08 8.59 16.68
C GLU A 86 17.60 7.95 15.38
N ILE A 87 17.66 8.75 14.30
CA ILE A 87 18.12 8.31 12.99
C ILE A 87 19.38 9.06 12.52
N ALA A 88 19.98 9.87 13.39
CA ALA A 88 21.11 10.73 13.07
C ALA A 88 22.36 9.95 12.66
N GLY A 89 23.18 10.59 11.81
CA GLY A 89 24.51 10.10 11.41
C GLY A 89 24.50 8.94 10.42
N ARG A 90 23.33 8.43 10.02
CA ARG A 90 23.20 7.36 9.03
C ARG A 90 23.11 7.93 7.61
N PRO A 91 23.80 7.34 6.62
CA PRO A 91 23.56 7.68 5.22
C PRO A 91 22.22 7.10 4.78
N PHE A 92 21.42 7.91 4.08
CA PHE A 92 20.13 7.47 3.57
C PHE A 92 20.05 7.67 2.05
N GLY A 93 19.61 6.63 1.35
CA GLY A 93 19.24 6.72 -0.05
C GLY A 93 17.80 7.18 -0.24
N TYR A 94 17.38 7.27 -1.50
CA TYR A 94 15.97 7.46 -1.85
C TYR A 94 15.12 6.28 -1.33
N PRO A 95 13.89 6.52 -0.85
CA PRO A 95 13.17 7.79 -0.74
C PRO A 95 13.38 8.52 0.59
N ILE A 96 14.11 7.95 1.56
CA ILE A 96 14.26 8.54 2.90
C ILE A 96 14.90 9.93 2.80
N SER A 97 15.96 10.07 1.98
CA SER A 97 16.57 11.37 1.69
C SER A 97 15.58 12.42 1.15
N ALA A 98 14.60 11.99 0.35
CA ALA A 98 13.59 12.88 -0.21
C ALA A 98 12.58 13.37 0.85
N TYR A 99 12.24 12.54 1.84
CA TYR A 99 11.34 12.92 2.94
C TYR A 99 11.91 14.04 3.81
N PHE A 100 13.21 13.99 4.10
CA PHE A 100 13.89 14.98 4.94
C PHE A 100 14.57 16.11 4.13
N GLY A 101 14.65 15.97 2.80
CA GLY A 101 15.29 16.97 1.95
C GLY A 101 16.81 17.04 2.07
N THR A 102 17.45 15.95 2.50
CA THR A 102 18.90 15.88 2.74
C THR A 102 19.55 14.93 1.73
N LYS A 103 20.67 15.31 1.10
CA LYS A 103 21.39 14.42 0.17
C LYS A 103 22.32 13.41 0.85
N ASP A 104 22.73 13.69 2.10
CA ASP A 104 23.79 12.96 2.78
C ASP A 104 23.29 12.20 4.02
N ARG A 105 23.47 12.80 5.20
CA ARG A 105 23.15 12.23 6.51
C ARG A 105 22.12 13.10 7.20
N ILE A 106 21.22 12.45 7.93
CA ILE A 106 20.29 13.13 8.81
C ILE A 106 21.04 13.55 10.08
N GLY A 107 20.88 14.81 10.51
CA GLY A 107 21.49 15.34 11.73
C GLY A 107 20.70 14.94 12.97
N PRO A 108 21.17 15.26 14.19
CA PRO A 108 20.36 15.14 15.39
C PRO A 108 19.20 16.14 15.42
N VAL A 109 19.36 17.27 14.73
CA VAL A 109 18.30 18.21 14.39
C VAL A 109 18.35 18.41 12.88
N THR A 110 17.21 18.36 12.21
CA THR A 110 17.11 18.54 10.76
C THR A 110 16.14 19.65 10.43
N LEU A 111 16.57 20.57 9.55
CA LEU A 111 15.73 21.62 8.99
C LEU A 111 14.91 21.06 7.83
N VAL A 112 13.61 20.89 8.04
CA VAL A 112 12.70 20.30 7.05
C VAL A 112 11.45 21.17 6.90
N ASP A 113 10.94 21.27 5.69
CA ASP A 113 9.57 21.70 5.42
C ASP A 113 8.79 20.51 4.87
N PHE A 114 8.02 19.82 5.71
CA PHE A 114 7.31 18.62 5.29
C PHE A 114 6.27 18.90 4.20
N ARG A 115 5.64 20.08 4.15
CA ARG A 115 4.67 20.41 3.11
C ARG A 115 5.37 20.63 1.77
N TYR A 116 6.48 21.36 1.78
CA TYR A 116 7.32 21.49 0.59
C TYR A 116 7.87 20.14 0.13
N ARG A 117 8.34 19.28 1.05
CA ARG A 117 8.83 17.94 0.69
C ARG A 117 7.74 17.08 0.08
N LEU A 118 6.53 17.12 0.64
CA LEU A 118 5.36 16.44 0.06
C LEU A 118 5.08 16.94 -1.37
N ALA A 119 5.10 18.26 -1.59
CA ALA A 119 4.94 18.86 -2.91
C ALA A 119 6.01 18.39 -3.90
N GLN A 120 7.28 18.29 -3.48
CA GLN A 120 8.37 17.79 -4.33
C GLN A 120 8.20 16.32 -4.72
N LEU A 121 7.79 15.46 -3.78
CA LEU A 121 7.49 14.06 -4.07
C LEU A 121 6.37 13.92 -5.11
N TRP A 122 5.34 14.75 -4.99
CA TRP A 122 4.23 14.78 -5.96
C TRP A 122 4.63 15.36 -7.32
N LYS A 123 5.49 16.37 -7.36
CA LYS A 123 6.11 16.86 -8.61
C LYS A 123 6.86 15.74 -9.32
N GLU A 124 7.71 15.00 -8.61
CA GLU A 124 8.42 13.84 -9.17
C GLU A 124 7.45 12.76 -9.67
N LYS A 125 6.40 12.47 -8.89
CA LYS A 125 5.35 11.51 -9.26
C LYS A 125 4.66 11.92 -10.55
N MET A 126 4.24 13.17 -10.68
CA MET A 126 3.55 13.69 -11.86
C MET A 126 4.35 13.53 -13.15
N MET A 127 5.68 13.61 -13.08
CA MET A 127 6.53 13.39 -14.24
C MET A 127 6.55 11.92 -14.72
N ARG A 128 6.15 10.98 -13.86
CA ARG A 128 6.09 9.54 -14.16
C ARG A 128 4.69 9.07 -14.56
N LEU A 129 3.65 9.80 -14.14
CA LEU A 129 2.26 9.44 -14.40
C LEU A 129 1.96 9.40 -15.90
N ARG A 130 1.35 8.30 -16.35
CA ARG A 130 0.91 8.14 -17.75
C ARG A 130 -0.52 8.64 -17.93
N VAL A 131 -0.66 9.96 -18.01
CA VAL A 131 -1.94 10.62 -18.30
C VAL A 131 -1.86 11.41 -19.60
N SER A 132 -3.00 11.56 -20.28
CA SER A 132 -3.08 12.41 -21.47
C SER A 132 -3.01 13.89 -21.08
N GLU A 133 -2.62 14.76 -22.02
CA GLU A 133 -2.52 16.20 -21.77
C GLU A 133 -3.88 16.82 -21.38
N LYS A 134 -4.98 16.23 -21.85
CA LYS A 134 -6.34 16.63 -21.49
C LYS A 134 -6.68 16.31 -20.03
N GLU A 135 -6.11 15.25 -19.47
CA GLU A 135 -6.39 14.78 -18.11
C GLU A 135 -5.44 15.40 -17.08
N ARG A 136 -4.28 15.88 -17.53
CA ARG A 136 -3.23 16.49 -16.70
C ARG A 136 -3.76 17.61 -15.79
N PRO A 137 -4.64 18.54 -16.21
CA PRO A 137 -5.17 19.59 -15.33
C PRO A 137 -6.03 19.05 -14.18
N ALA A 138 -6.92 18.09 -14.46
CA ALA A 138 -7.78 17.49 -13.43
C ALA A 138 -6.96 16.69 -12.42
N LEU A 139 -5.95 15.96 -12.90
CA LEU A 139 -4.99 15.28 -12.05
C LEU A 139 -4.19 16.27 -11.18
N ALA A 140 -3.69 17.36 -11.77
CA ALA A 140 -2.94 18.37 -11.04
C ALA A 140 -3.78 19.00 -9.93
N HIS A 141 -5.07 19.27 -10.19
CA HIS A 141 -5.99 19.76 -9.16
C HIS A 141 -6.23 18.75 -8.04
N ALA A 142 -6.44 17.46 -8.37
CA ALA A 142 -6.58 16.43 -7.35
C ALA A 142 -5.31 16.26 -6.48
N ILE A 143 -4.13 16.40 -7.08
CA ILE A 143 -2.85 16.39 -6.36
C ILE A 143 -2.70 17.64 -5.50
N ASP A 144 -3.10 18.81 -6.01
CA ASP A 144 -3.11 20.06 -5.25
C ASP A 144 -3.96 19.91 -3.99
N ASP A 145 -5.18 19.37 -4.09
CA ASP A 145 -6.05 19.12 -2.93
C ASP A 145 -5.40 18.19 -1.89
N ILE A 146 -4.70 17.14 -2.35
CA ILE A 146 -3.99 16.20 -1.46
C ILE A 146 -2.85 16.92 -0.73
N VAL A 147 -2.01 17.66 -1.46
CA VAL A 147 -0.82 18.32 -0.89
C VAL A 147 -1.21 19.52 -0.03
N MET A 148 -2.16 20.33 -0.49
CA MET A 148 -2.52 21.60 0.13
C MET A 148 -3.44 21.42 1.33
N SER A 149 -4.12 20.27 1.44
CA SER A 149 -4.85 19.90 2.67
C SER A 149 -3.94 19.48 3.83
N TYR A 150 -2.64 19.30 3.60
CA TYR A 150 -1.68 19.04 4.68
C TYR A 150 -1.22 20.34 5.34
N ASP A 151 -1.58 20.48 6.62
CA ASP A 151 -1.17 21.58 7.49
C ASP A 151 -0.16 21.07 8.53
N PRO A 152 1.14 21.39 8.40
CA PRO A 152 2.16 20.89 9.33
C PRO A 152 1.97 21.41 10.77
N ASP A 153 1.25 22.53 10.97
CA ASP A 153 0.96 23.07 12.32
C ASP A 153 -0.16 22.30 13.04
N LYS A 154 -0.97 21.55 12.29
CA LYS A 154 -2.09 20.76 12.81
C LYS A 154 -1.90 19.26 12.62
N ALA A 155 -0.75 18.85 12.09
CA ALA A 155 -0.47 17.44 11.84
C ALA A 155 -0.47 16.66 13.16
N MET A 156 -1.18 15.53 13.18
CA MET A 156 -1.26 14.65 14.33
C MET A 156 0.07 13.90 14.47
N THR A 157 0.89 14.34 15.42
CA THR A 157 2.13 13.63 15.77
C THR A 157 1.82 12.45 16.67
N MET A 158 2.49 11.32 16.43
CA MET A 158 2.28 10.11 17.21
C MET A 158 3.52 9.20 17.17
N SER A 159 3.56 8.21 18.05
CA SER A 159 4.55 7.12 17.94
C SER A 159 4.07 6.04 16.98
N ALA A 160 4.99 5.19 16.53
CA ALA A 160 4.64 3.98 15.78
C ALA A 160 3.75 3.01 16.59
N GLY A 161 3.81 3.05 17.92
CA GLY A 161 2.89 2.31 18.80
C GLY A 161 1.45 2.84 18.72
N ALA A 162 1.26 4.15 18.83
CA ALA A 162 -0.04 4.77 18.66
C ALA A 162 -0.61 4.55 17.24
N TYR A 163 0.24 4.61 16.21
CA TYR A 163 -0.14 4.26 14.83
C TYR A 163 -0.60 2.81 14.69
N TYR A 164 0.04 1.87 15.40
CA TYR A 164 -0.38 0.48 15.43
C TYR A 164 -1.77 0.29 16.07
N LEU A 165 -2.08 1.05 17.12
CA LEU A 165 -3.41 1.05 17.74
C LEU A 165 -4.46 1.65 16.78
N GLU A 166 -4.12 2.73 16.08
CA GLU A 166 -4.95 3.33 15.04
C GLU A 166 -5.27 2.36 13.90
N LEU A 167 -4.25 1.60 13.46
CA LEU A 167 -4.43 0.49 12.51
C LEU A 167 -5.37 -0.58 13.06
N THR A 168 -5.21 -0.95 14.33
CA THR A 168 -6.03 -1.98 14.99
C THR A 168 -7.50 -1.57 15.08
N ASP A 169 -7.77 -0.32 15.45
CA ASP A 169 -9.12 0.25 15.48
C ASP A 169 -9.74 0.28 14.07
N SER A 170 -9.02 0.85 13.10
CA SER A 170 -9.46 0.93 11.69
C SER A 170 -9.81 -0.44 11.11
N LEU A 171 -8.97 -1.45 11.38
CA LEU A 171 -9.19 -2.82 10.96
C LEU A 171 -10.41 -3.45 11.63
N SER A 172 -10.61 -3.19 12.92
CA SER A 172 -11.75 -3.75 13.66
C SER A 172 -13.06 -3.18 13.13
N GLY A 173 -13.10 -1.89 12.83
CA GLY A 173 -14.23 -1.22 12.20
C GLY A 173 -14.62 -1.85 10.85
N VAL A 174 -13.68 -2.00 9.92
CA VAL A 174 -13.98 -2.59 8.60
C VAL A 174 -14.32 -4.08 8.69
N ARG A 175 -13.67 -4.84 9.58
CA ARG A 175 -13.94 -6.28 9.78
C ARG A 175 -15.37 -6.56 10.26
N ALA A 176 -15.93 -5.71 11.13
CA ALA A 176 -17.30 -5.86 11.61
C ALA A 176 -18.34 -5.71 10.48
N GLU A 177 -17.96 -5.03 9.42
CA GLU A 177 -18.82 -4.65 8.29
C GLU A 177 -18.71 -5.63 7.13
N VAL A 178 -17.77 -6.55 7.16
CA VAL A 178 -17.64 -7.61 6.15
C VAL A 178 -18.87 -8.52 6.17
N ASP A 179 -19.56 -8.59 5.04
CA ASP A 179 -20.63 -9.56 4.78
C ASP A 179 -20.01 -10.84 4.21
N TRP A 180 -19.63 -11.74 5.11
CA TRP A 180 -18.95 -13.00 4.75
C TRP A 180 -19.79 -13.89 3.83
N ASP A 181 -21.12 -13.81 3.91
CA ASP A 181 -22.01 -14.63 3.09
C ASP A 181 -22.07 -14.08 1.66
N LYS A 182 -22.05 -12.75 1.48
CA LYS A 182 -21.86 -12.13 0.16
C LYS A 182 -20.52 -12.54 -0.46
N ILE A 183 -19.43 -12.53 0.32
CA ILE A 183 -18.12 -12.96 -0.18
C ILE A 183 -18.17 -14.44 -0.61
N HIS A 184 -18.70 -15.32 0.24
CA HIS A 184 -18.85 -16.75 -0.05
C HIS A 184 -19.58 -16.97 -1.38
N ARG A 185 -20.73 -16.33 -1.58
CA ARG A 185 -21.49 -16.40 -2.84
C ARG A 185 -20.72 -15.82 -4.03
N ALA A 186 -20.06 -14.68 -3.85
CA ALA A 186 -19.37 -13.98 -4.94
C ALA A 186 -18.16 -14.76 -5.47
N PHE A 187 -17.42 -15.43 -4.59
CA PHE A 187 -16.28 -16.28 -4.98
C PHE A 187 -16.66 -17.74 -5.25
N ARG A 188 -17.89 -18.14 -4.92
CA ARG A 188 -18.43 -19.50 -5.09
C ARG A 188 -17.62 -20.57 -4.35
N PHE A 189 -17.22 -20.27 -3.12
CA PHE A 189 -16.44 -21.23 -2.32
C PHE A 189 -17.25 -22.49 -1.96
N SER A 190 -16.60 -23.65 -1.96
CA SER A 190 -17.08 -24.81 -1.20
C SER A 190 -17.06 -24.52 0.31
N GLY A 191 -17.68 -25.37 1.13
CA GLY A 191 -17.61 -25.25 2.60
C GLY A 191 -16.16 -25.21 3.11
N PRO A 192 -15.30 -26.17 2.74
CA PRO A 192 -13.87 -26.17 3.09
C PRO A 192 -13.10 -24.97 2.57
N GLN A 193 -13.36 -24.52 1.33
CA GLN A 193 -12.73 -23.31 0.79
C GLN A 193 -13.13 -22.06 1.58
N ASN A 194 -14.40 -21.93 1.99
CA ASN A 194 -14.86 -20.82 2.80
C ASN A 194 -14.18 -20.81 4.18
N ALA A 195 -14.01 -21.98 4.80
CA ALA A 195 -13.26 -22.11 6.05
C ALA A 195 -11.79 -21.71 5.88
N LEU A 196 -11.15 -22.14 4.78
CA LEU A 196 -9.78 -21.76 4.45
C LEU A 196 -9.63 -20.25 4.23
N PHE A 197 -10.55 -19.66 3.47
CA PHE A 197 -10.60 -18.22 3.24
C PHE A 197 -10.70 -17.44 4.55
N ARG A 198 -11.62 -17.82 5.45
CA ARG A 198 -11.76 -17.17 6.76
C ARG A 198 -10.51 -17.34 7.64
N SER A 199 -9.91 -18.53 7.64
CA SER A 199 -8.64 -18.78 8.36
C SER A 199 -7.51 -17.89 7.83
N PHE A 200 -7.37 -17.77 6.51
CA PHE A 200 -6.35 -16.89 5.92
C PHE A 200 -6.64 -15.41 6.20
N ALA A 201 -7.89 -14.97 6.10
CA ALA A 201 -8.31 -13.60 6.36
C ALA A 201 -8.00 -13.11 7.79
N GLN A 202 -7.98 -14.01 8.78
CA GLN A 202 -7.59 -13.69 10.16
C GLN A 202 -6.14 -13.19 10.27
N ASN A 203 -5.28 -13.53 9.30
CA ASN A 203 -3.89 -13.08 9.26
C ASN A 203 -3.71 -11.65 8.73
N ILE A 204 -4.78 -10.99 8.24
CA ILE A 204 -4.72 -9.57 7.85
C ILE A 204 -4.86 -8.68 9.09
N ASP A 205 -3.93 -8.79 10.04
CA ASP A 205 -3.91 -8.05 11.31
C ASP A 205 -3.09 -6.75 11.23
N ALA A 206 -3.12 -5.94 12.31
CA ALA A 206 -2.41 -4.65 12.36
C ALA A 206 -0.89 -4.82 12.24
N LYS A 207 -0.31 -5.93 12.74
CA LYS A 207 1.13 -6.22 12.60
C LYS A 207 1.49 -6.46 11.14
N THR A 208 0.63 -7.18 10.44
CA THR A 208 0.77 -7.50 9.03
C THR A 208 0.64 -6.26 8.16
N LEU A 209 -0.40 -5.45 8.37
CA LEU A 209 -0.55 -4.20 7.64
C LEU A 209 0.55 -3.19 7.97
N LEU A 210 1.01 -3.08 9.22
CA LEU A 210 2.14 -2.21 9.54
C LEU A 210 3.40 -2.66 8.81
N ALA A 211 3.75 -3.94 8.87
CA ALA A 211 4.93 -4.48 8.17
C ALA A 211 4.87 -4.29 6.65
N PHE A 212 3.67 -4.45 6.08
CA PHE A 212 3.37 -4.19 4.67
C PHE A 212 3.45 -2.71 4.32
N ASN A 213 2.84 -1.82 5.11
CA ASN A 213 2.94 -0.38 4.89
C ASN A 213 4.40 0.05 4.91
N LEU A 214 5.17 -0.39 5.91
CA LEU A 214 6.61 -0.13 6.01
C LEU A 214 7.38 -0.61 4.77
N SER A 215 7.03 -1.73 4.14
CA SER A 215 7.72 -2.21 2.93
C SER A 215 7.35 -1.44 1.66
N GLU A 216 6.24 -0.71 1.69
CA GLU A 216 5.80 0.21 0.62
C GLU A 216 6.41 1.61 0.75
N ILE A 217 6.36 2.22 1.93
CA ILE A 217 6.87 3.58 2.13
C ILE A 217 8.39 3.62 2.39
N MET A 218 9.02 2.49 2.74
CA MET A 218 10.45 2.43 3.03
C MET A 218 11.14 1.28 2.27
N PRO A 219 12.25 1.53 1.55
CA PRO A 219 12.98 0.49 0.83
C PRO A 219 13.94 -0.28 1.73
N SER A 220 14.26 0.26 2.91
CA SER A 220 15.10 -0.40 3.91
C SER A 220 14.34 -1.54 4.61
N GLN A 221 15.02 -2.28 5.48
CA GLN A 221 14.45 -3.42 6.21
C GLN A 221 14.65 -3.29 7.72
N GLY A 222 13.68 -3.82 8.48
CA GLY A 222 13.81 -4.06 9.91
C GLY A 222 13.87 -2.79 10.76
N ASN A 223 14.74 -2.79 11.79
CA ASN A 223 14.83 -1.73 12.80
C ASN A 223 15.01 -0.33 12.21
N LEU A 224 15.84 -0.16 11.19
CA LEU A 224 16.04 1.16 10.58
C LEU A 224 14.75 1.71 9.97
N THR A 225 14.03 0.87 9.24
CA THR A 225 12.73 1.22 8.64
C THR A 225 11.73 1.64 9.71
N PHE A 226 11.66 0.90 10.81
CA PHE A 226 10.78 1.22 11.92
C PHE A 226 11.14 2.55 12.59
N LYS A 227 12.43 2.81 12.84
CA LYS A 227 12.90 4.08 13.43
C LYS A 227 12.63 5.29 12.55
N VAL A 228 12.84 5.17 11.24
CA VAL A 228 12.55 6.26 10.30
C VAL A 228 11.05 6.54 10.28
N PHE A 229 10.23 5.49 10.24
CA PHE A 229 8.78 5.62 10.30
C PHE A 229 8.29 6.30 11.57
N ASP A 230 8.77 5.86 12.74
CA ASP A 230 8.46 6.49 14.03
C ASP A 230 8.92 7.95 14.09
N THR A 231 10.09 8.27 13.52
CA THR A 231 10.58 9.65 13.43
C THR A 231 9.67 10.51 12.56
N LEU A 232 9.22 10.00 11.40
CA LEU A 232 8.29 10.73 10.52
C LEU A 232 6.93 10.95 11.19
N LEU A 233 6.39 9.97 11.90
CA LEU A 233 5.14 10.14 12.66
C LEU A 233 5.27 11.21 13.75
N LYS A 234 6.43 11.30 14.42
CA LYS A 234 6.67 12.29 15.47
C LYS A 234 6.97 13.69 14.96
N THR A 235 7.36 13.84 13.69
CA THR A 235 7.82 15.11 13.11
C THR A 235 6.87 15.63 12.03
N GLY A 236 6.71 14.88 10.94
CA GLY A 236 5.78 15.22 9.85
C GLY A 236 4.32 14.88 10.17
N GLY A 237 4.08 14.01 11.14
CA GLY A 237 2.74 13.59 11.54
C GLY A 237 2.13 12.51 10.65
N TYR A 238 1.01 11.98 11.10
CA TYR A 238 0.24 10.96 10.41
C TYR A 238 -0.19 11.39 9.00
N GLU A 239 -0.63 12.64 8.87
CA GLU A 239 -1.16 13.21 7.63
C GLU A 239 -0.11 13.30 6.53
N PHE A 240 1.15 13.57 6.89
CA PHE A 240 2.26 13.57 5.93
C PHE A 240 2.43 12.17 5.33
N ILE A 241 2.52 11.15 6.18
CA ILE A 241 2.69 9.75 5.76
C ILE A 241 1.51 9.29 4.89
N SER A 242 0.29 9.65 5.28
CA SER A 242 -0.95 9.36 4.54
C SER A 242 -0.98 9.98 3.13
N ARG A 243 -0.11 10.94 2.83
CA ARG A 243 -0.08 11.66 1.54
C ARG A 243 1.16 11.37 0.69
N ILE A 244 2.13 10.60 1.19
CA ILE A 244 3.36 10.27 0.45
C ILE A 244 3.00 9.48 -0.82
N PRO A 245 3.35 9.98 -2.03
CA PRO A 245 3.11 9.25 -3.26
C PRO A 245 4.09 8.09 -3.46
N SER A 246 3.68 7.10 -4.25
CA SER A 246 4.54 5.98 -4.62
C SER A 246 5.57 6.45 -5.63
N GLY A 247 6.85 6.36 -5.30
CA GLY A 247 7.92 6.69 -6.24
C GLY A 247 8.04 5.70 -7.40
N GLY A 248 7.58 4.46 -7.27
CA GLY A 248 7.96 3.37 -8.16
C GLY A 248 7.07 3.15 -9.40
N ASP A 249 5.85 3.68 -9.39
CA ASP A 249 4.84 3.37 -10.41
C ASP A 249 4.36 4.59 -11.20
N ASP A 250 3.63 4.33 -12.29
CA ASP A 250 3.07 5.31 -13.23
C ASP A 250 1.57 5.61 -13.02
N GLU A 251 1.03 5.28 -11.85
CA GLU A 251 -0.38 5.41 -11.47
C GLU A 251 -0.59 6.41 -10.33
N MET A 252 -1.79 6.96 -10.20
CA MET A 252 -2.16 7.77 -9.03
C MET A 252 -2.23 6.84 -7.79
N SER A 253 -1.14 6.80 -7.04
CA SER A 253 -0.95 5.93 -5.87
C SER A 253 -0.20 6.66 -4.76
N TYR A 254 -0.71 6.56 -3.53
CA TYR A 254 -0.15 7.24 -2.37
C TYR A 254 -0.60 6.64 -1.04
N GLY A 255 0.05 7.10 0.02
CA GLY A 255 -0.24 6.76 1.41
C GLY A 255 0.24 5.37 1.82
N PRO A 256 -0.10 4.93 3.04
CA PRO A 256 0.14 3.58 3.53
C PRO A 256 -0.43 2.53 2.57
N GLY A 257 0.38 1.53 2.25
CA GLY A 257 0.02 0.48 1.29
C GLY A 257 0.03 0.94 -0.17
N GLN A 258 0.46 2.18 -0.46
CA GLN A 258 0.68 2.75 -1.80
C GLN A 258 -0.42 2.40 -2.80
N ILE A 259 -1.64 2.65 -2.37
CA ILE A 259 -2.85 2.15 -3.01
C ILE A 259 -3.10 2.88 -4.33
N THR A 260 -3.34 2.13 -5.41
CA THR A 260 -3.50 2.72 -6.74
C THR A 260 -4.96 2.98 -7.12
N ALA A 261 -5.18 3.96 -8.01
CA ALA A 261 -6.50 4.27 -8.55
C ALA A 261 -7.25 3.04 -9.11
N LYS A 262 -6.52 2.07 -9.68
CA LYS A 262 -7.12 0.91 -10.34
C LYS A 262 -7.95 0.04 -9.41
N ILE A 263 -7.61 0.00 -8.12
CA ILE A 263 -8.35 -0.86 -7.19
C ILE A 263 -9.72 -0.29 -6.79
N PHE A 264 -9.95 0.99 -7.06
CA PHE A 264 -11.23 1.68 -6.86
C PHE A 264 -12.11 1.73 -8.13
N GLN A 265 -11.56 1.39 -9.29
CA GLN A 265 -12.28 1.53 -10.56
C GLN A 265 -13.47 0.55 -10.68
N GLU A 266 -14.61 1.07 -11.12
CA GLU A 266 -15.79 0.30 -11.53
C GLU A 266 -16.00 0.44 -13.04
N GLU A 267 -15.40 -0.43 -13.84
CA GLU A 267 -15.69 -0.53 -15.27
C GLU A 267 -16.78 -1.57 -15.54
N LYS A 268 -17.49 -1.42 -16.68
CA LYS A 268 -18.65 -2.25 -17.07
C LYS A 268 -18.44 -3.76 -16.92
N ASN A 269 -17.20 -4.25 -17.07
CA ASN A 269 -16.84 -5.67 -16.95
C ASN A 269 -15.66 -5.96 -16.00
N LYS A 270 -15.13 -4.95 -15.30
CA LYS A 270 -13.99 -5.10 -14.40
C LYS A 270 -14.16 -4.16 -13.21
N ARG A 271 -14.24 -4.72 -12.01
CA ARG A 271 -14.16 -3.95 -10.76
C ARG A 271 -12.79 -4.18 -10.14
N GLY A 272 -12.16 -3.10 -9.72
CA GLY A 272 -10.98 -3.13 -8.86
C GLY A 272 -11.26 -3.89 -7.56
N SER A 273 -10.22 -4.34 -6.89
CA SER A 273 -10.32 -5.17 -5.69
C SER A 273 -11.13 -4.49 -4.59
N VAL A 274 -10.80 -3.24 -4.25
CA VAL A 274 -11.54 -2.45 -3.24
C VAL A 274 -12.98 -2.20 -3.67
N ALA A 275 -13.22 -1.76 -4.91
CA ALA A 275 -14.59 -1.54 -5.39
C ALA A 275 -15.45 -2.81 -5.32
N LYS A 276 -14.87 -3.97 -5.65
CA LYS A 276 -15.56 -5.26 -5.55
C LYS A 276 -15.85 -5.64 -4.09
N MET A 277 -14.89 -5.45 -3.20
CA MET A 277 -15.04 -5.80 -1.78
C MET A 277 -15.93 -4.83 -1.01
N ALA A 278 -15.95 -3.54 -1.38
CA ALA A 278 -16.86 -2.55 -0.81
C ALA A 278 -18.33 -2.95 -1.03
N GLY A 279 -18.66 -3.49 -2.21
CA GLY A 279 -20.00 -4.06 -2.48
C GLY A 279 -20.35 -5.31 -1.65
N MET A 280 -19.38 -5.87 -0.93
CA MET A 280 -19.53 -7.01 0.00
C MET A 280 -19.44 -6.56 1.46
N LEU A 281 -19.52 -5.26 1.74
CA LEU A 281 -19.75 -4.74 3.07
C LEU A 281 -21.26 -4.63 3.36
N LYS A 282 -21.60 -4.58 4.65
CA LYS A 282 -22.94 -4.21 5.13
C LYS A 282 -23.20 -2.73 4.84
N ARG A 283 -22.18 -1.88 5.01
CA ARG A 283 -22.16 -0.45 4.65
C ARG A 283 -21.12 -0.16 3.56
N PRO A 284 -21.51 -0.15 2.27
CA PRO A 284 -20.58 0.03 1.14
C PRO A 284 -19.98 1.45 1.03
N ASP A 285 -20.59 2.44 1.67
CA ASP A 285 -20.23 3.86 1.66
C ASP A 285 -19.10 4.23 2.64
N MET A 286 -18.66 3.28 3.47
CA MET A 286 -17.57 3.48 4.42
C MET A 286 -16.20 3.77 3.78
N ILE A 287 -16.06 3.49 2.49
CA ILE A 287 -14.87 3.76 1.71
C ILE A 287 -15.27 4.54 0.47
N THR A 288 -14.54 5.61 0.18
CA THR A 288 -14.75 6.38 -1.06
C THR A 288 -14.47 5.51 -2.29
N LYS A 289 -15.10 5.89 -3.40
CA LYS A 289 -14.89 5.28 -4.72
C LYS A 289 -13.77 5.94 -5.50
N ASP A 290 -13.17 7.00 -4.97
CA ASP A 290 -12.12 7.76 -5.64
C ASP A 290 -10.86 7.82 -4.79
N ILE A 291 -9.75 7.34 -5.35
CA ILE A 291 -8.43 7.42 -4.71
C ILE A 291 -8.07 8.87 -4.35
N ALA A 292 -8.50 9.86 -5.12
CA ALA A 292 -8.23 11.27 -4.83
C ALA A 292 -8.89 11.77 -3.54
N GLN A 293 -9.91 11.06 -3.05
CA GLN A 293 -10.65 11.38 -1.82
C GLN A 293 -10.26 10.49 -0.63
N VAL A 294 -9.40 9.48 -0.84
CA VAL A 294 -8.96 8.61 0.24
C VAL A 294 -8.15 9.43 1.23
N ARG A 295 -8.56 9.43 2.50
CA ARG A 295 -7.84 10.11 3.57
C ARG A 295 -7.65 9.17 4.74
N ASP A 296 -6.50 9.31 5.40
CA ASP A 296 -6.29 8.80 6.74
C ASP A 296 -6.64 7.31 6.88
N ARG A 297 -7.54 6.95 7.80
CA ARG A 297 -7.98 5.57 8.08
C ARG A 297 -8.47 4.83 6.84
N GLN A 298 -8.95 5.54 5.81
CA GLN A 298 -9.42 4.91 4.57
C GLN A 298 -8.30 4.20 3.81
N HIS A 299 -7.04 4.62 3.95
CA HIS A 299 -5.91 3.85 3.41
C HIS A 299 -5.83 2.47 4.05
N HIS A 300 -5.98 2.38 5.38
CA HIS A 300 -5.92 1.11 6.10
C HIS A 300 -7.08 0.19 5.72
N MET A 301 -8.28 0.76 5.59
CA MET A 301 -9.47 0.04 5.15
C MET A 301 -9.30 -0.47 3.72
N ALA A 302 -8.81 0.37 2.80
CA ALA A 302 -8.54 -0.01 1.43
C ALA A 302 -7.49 -1.13 1.33
N SER A 303 -6.37 -1.04 2.07
CA SER A 303 -5.35 -2.10 2.12
C SER A 303 -5.93 -3.41 2.66
N TYR A 304 -6.78 -3.36 3.70
CA TYR A 304 -7.46 -4.54 4.23
C TYR A 304 -8.36 -5.20 3.18
N LEU A 305 -9.18 -4.41 2.48
CA LEU A 305 -10.09 -4.93 1.45
C LEU A 305 -9.33 -5.49 0.24
N ASP A 306 -8.24 -4.85 -0.19
CA ASP A 306 -7.37 -5.36 -1.24
C ASP A 306 -6.73 -6.70 -0.85
N ALA A 307 -6.18 -6.79 0.36
CA ALA A 307 -5.64 -8.04 0.90
C ALA A 307 -6.71 -9.14 0.97
N LEU A 308 -7.91 -8.82 1.44
CA LEU A 308 -9.03 -9.76 1.54
C LEU A 308 -9.45 -10.27 0.15
N PHE A 309 -9.50 -9.38 -0.85
CA PHE A 309 -9.76 -9.74 -2.23
C PHE A 309 -8.70 -10.70 -2.79
N ASN A 310 -7.42 -10.40 -2.57
CA ASN A 310 -6.30 -11.22 -3.03
C ASN A 310 -6.28 -12.61 -2.38
N ILE A 311 -6.62 -12.71 -1.09
CA ILE A 311 -6.83 -14.01 -0.42
C ILE A 311 -8.02 -14.75 -1.03
N GLY A 312 -9.11 -14.05 -1.37
CA GLY A 312 -10.25 -14.66 -2.03
C GLY A 312 -9.90 -15.26 -3.39
N LEU A 313 -9.11 -14.52 -4.20
CA LEU A 313 -8.58 -15.01 -5.48
C LEU A 313 -7.64 -16.20 -5.29
N LEU A 314 -6.78 -16.16 -4.27
CA LEU A 314 -5.90 -17.28 -3.94
C LEU A 314 -6.73 -18.54 -3.67
N VAL A 315 -7.67 -18.49 -2.73
CA VAL A 315 -8.47 -19.66 -2.35
C VAL A 315 -9.29 -20.17 -3.52
N GLN A 316 -9.85 -19.28 -4.35
CA GLN A 316 -10.59 -19.67 -5.55
C GLN A 316 -9.72 -20.41 -6.57
N LYS A 317 -8.44 -20.03 -6.70
CA LYS A 317 -7.51 -20.59 -7.68
C LYS A 317 -6.70 -21.77 -7.15
N LEU A 318 -6.63 -21.95 -5.84
CA LEU A 318 -5.95 -23.09 -5.22
C LEU A 318 -6.59 -24.39 -5.70
N LYS A 319 -5.85 -25.15 -6.52
CA LYS A 319 -6.24 -26.48 -7.00
C LYS A 319 -6.00 -27.52 -5.91
N LEU A 320 -6.68 -27.35 -4.79
CA LEU A 320 -6.65 -28.25 -3.63
C LEU A 320 -7.95 -29.05 -3.57
N SER A 321 -7.88 -30.31 -3.15
CA SER A 321 -9.07 -31.06 -2.76
C SER A 321 -9.66 -30.46 -1.47
N ASP A 322 -10.94 -30.76 -1.19
CA ASP A 322 -11.60 -30.32 0.04
C ASP A 322 -10.89 -30.82 1.30
N GLU A 323 -10.30 -32.03 1.27
CA GLU A 323 -9.46 -32.55 2.36
C GLU A 323 -8.17 -31.75 2.53
N GLN A 324 -7.52 -31.37 1.43
CA GLN A 324 -6.30 -30.55 1.48
C GLN A 324 -6.59 -29.13 1.98
N ALA A 325 -7.70 -28.54 1.55
CA ALA A 325 -8.16 -27.25 2.07
C ALA A 325 -8.45 -27.33 3.58
N THR A 326 -9.16 -28.37 4.02
CA THR A 326 -9.45 -28.63 5.43
C THR A 326 -8.17 -28.82 6.26
N ALA A 327 -7.17 -29.50 5.70
CA ALA A 327 -5.87 -29.66 6.35
C ALA A 327 -5.18 -28.30 6.56
N LEU A 328 -5.14 -27.45 5.54
CA LEU A 328 -4.52 -26.12 5.62
C LEU A 328 -5.22 -25.15 6.59
N VAL A 329 -6.51 -25.35 6.89
CA VAL A 329 -7.22 -24.53 7.88
C VAL A 329 -6.60 -24.64 9.27
N ARG A 330 -6.12 -25.84 9.65
CA ARG A 330 -5.67 -26.17 11.02
C ARG A 330 -4.18 -25.93 11.24
N GLU A 331 -3.59 -25.18 10.34
CA GLU A 331 -2.20 -25.30 9.99
C GLU A 331 -1.51 -23.95 10.29
N PRO A 332 -0.32 -23.93 10.91
CA PRO A 332 0.28 -22.68 11.36
C PRO A 332 0.90 -21.84 10.22
N VAL A 333 0.24 -21.72 9.06
CA VAL A 333 0.70 -21.02 7.84
C VAL A 333 0.56 -19.50 7.89
N GLY A 334 0.29 -18.93 9.07
CA GLY A 334 -0.01 -17.51 9.21
C GLY A 334 1.06 -16.58 8.63
N ASP A 335 2.34 -16.81 8.91
CA ASP A 335 3.43 -15.98 8.36
C ASP A 335 3.56 -16.10 6.84
N ASP A 336 3.29 -17.28 6.31
CA ASP A 336 3.29 -17.53 4.87
C ASP A 336 2.12 -16.78 4.19
N VAL A 337 0.94 -16.71 4.83
CA VAL A 337 -0.20 -15.89 4.38
C VAL A 337 0.12 -14.39 4.45
N ARG A 338 0.80 -13.92 5.52
CA ARG A 338 1.22 -12.53 5.65
C ARG A 338 2.18 -12.12 4.53
N MET A 339 3.14 -12.97 4.21
CA MET A 339 4.05 -12.79 3.08
C MET A 339 3.31 -12.84 1.73
N PHE A 340 2.30 -13.69 1.59
CA PHE A 340 1.46 -13.72 0.39
C PHE A 340 0.75 -12.40 0.14
N ILE A 341 0.14 -11.79 1.16
CA ILE A 341 -0.58 -10.51 1.02
C ILE A 341 0.33 -9.46 0.36
N SER A 342 1.57 -9.39 0.82
CA SER A 342 2.55 -8.43 0.35
C SER A 342 3.00 -8.74 -1.09
N GLY A 343 3.32 -10.01 -1.39
CA GLY A 343 3.63 -10.44 -2.75
C GLY A 343 2.47 -10.20 -3.74
N ALA A 344 1.24 -10.43 -3.29
CA ALA A 344 0.04 -10.33 -4.10
C ALA A 344 -0.34 -8.88 -4.42
N HIS A 345 -0.10 -7.94 -3.50
CA HIS A 345 -0.29 -6.51 -3.77
C HIS A 345 0.53 -6.03 -4.98
N ASN A 346 1.81 -6.43 -5.05
CA ASN A 346 2.70 -6.07 -6.17
C ASN A 346 2.46 -6.92 -7.43
N ARG A 347 2.34 -8.25 -7.28
CA ARG A 347 2.20 -9.19 -8.41
C ARG A 347 1.23 -10.34 -8.04
N PRO A 348 -0.09 -10.14 -8.18
CA PRO A 348 -1.09 -11.12 -7.76
C PRO A 348 -0.90 -12.51 -8.39
N ALA A 349 -0.63 -12.56 -9.70
CA ALA A 349 -0.45 -13.83 -10.41
C ALA A 349 0.77 -14.62 -9.91
N ASP A 350 1.96 -13.99 -9.90
CA ASP A 350 3.20 -14.62 -9.43
C ASP A 350 3.07 -15.09 -7.96
N ALA A 351 2.38 -14.32 -7.12
CA ALA A 351 2.15 -14.68 -5.71
C ALA A 351 1.20 -15.88 -5.57
N ILE A 352 0.11 -15.93 -6.33
CA ILE A 352 -0.84 -17.05 -6.33
C ILE A 352 -0.16 -18.33 -6.80
N ASP A 353 0.57 -18.28 -7.92
CA ASP A 353 1.27 -19.45 -8.47
C ASP A 353 2.35 -19.96 -7.49
N SER A 354 3.06 -19.03 -6.82
CA SER A 354 4.04 -19.39 -5.79
C SER A 354 3.39 -20.01 -4.55
N PHE A 355 2.23 -19.50 -4.14
CA PHE A 355 1.52 -19.99 -2.97
C PHE A 355 0.87 -21.35 -3.23
N GLU A 356 0.37 -21.61 -4.45
CA GLU A 356 -0.13 -22.93 -4.84
C GLU A 356 0.97 -23.99 -4.73
N ARG A 357 2.18 -23.70 -5.22
CA ARG A 357 3.34 -24.60 -5.09
C ARG A 357 3.73 -24.82 -3.63
N PHE A 358 3.77 -23.75 -2.83
CA PHE A 358 4.00 -23.82 -1.39
C PHE A 358 2.94 -24.71 -0.70
N ALA A 359 1.66 -24.47 -0.94
CA ALA A 359 0.56 -25.19 -0.30
C ALA A 359 0.61 -26.71 -0.61
N LYS A 360 0.88 -27.07 -1.86
CA LYS A 360 1.05 -28.49 -2.26
C LYS A 360 2.25 -29.14 -1.57
N ALA A 361 3.40 -28.47 -1.57
CA ALA A 361 4.61 -28.96 -0.90
C ALA A 361 4.39 -29.09 0.61
N TYR A 362 3.72 -28.12 1.23
CA TYR A 362 3.38 -28.11 2.63
C TYR A 362 2.52 -29.32 3.02
N VAL A 363 1.43 -29.55 2.29
CA VAL A 363 0.53 -30.68 2.52
C VAL A 363 1.25 -32.02 2.32
N ALA A 364 2.13 -32.12 1.32
CA ALA A 364 2.93 -33.32 1.08
C ALA A 364 3.93 -33.60 2.21
N ALA A 365 4.68 -32.60 2.66
CA ALA A 365 5.65 -32.72 3.75
C ALA A 365 5.00 -33.19 5.06
N ARG A 366 3.79 -32.70 5.36
CA ARG A 366 3.03 -33.13 6.54
C ARG A 366 2.69 -34.62 6.50
N LYS A 367 2.31 -35.16 5.34
CA LYS A 367 1.98 -36.59 5.19
C LYS A 367 3.19 -37.50 5.43
N GLN A 368 4.40 -37.01 5.18
CA GLN A 368 5.62 -37.80 5.27
C GLN A 368 6.21 -37.87 6.69
N GLY A 369 5.82 -36.97 7.60
CA GLY A 369 6.29 -36.94 9.00
C GLY A 369 7.79 -36.62 9.11
N GLY A 370 8.15 -35.51 9.76
CA GLY A 370 9.56 -35.19 10.07
C GLY A 370 10.34 -34.40 9.01
N GLN A 371 9.72 -33.97 7.90
CA GLN A 371 10.36 -33.01 7.01
C GLN A 371 10.32 -31.58 7.56
N ALA A 372 11.38 -30.81 7.31
CA ALA A 372 11.41 -29.40 7.58
C ALA A 372 10.25 -28.71 6.87
N ARG A 373 9.51 -27.89 7.61
CA ARG A 373 8.33 -27.20 7.09
C ARG A 373 8.74 -26.23 5.98
N PRO A 374 8.26 -26.37 4.73
CA PRO A 374 8.54 -25.42 3.67
C PRO A 374 8.02 -24.03 4.04
N ARG A 375 8.66 -22.98 3.51
CA ARG A 375 8.27 -21.57 3.71
C ARG A 375 7.88 -20.96 2.39
N PHE A 376 6.83 -20.14 2.34
CA PHE A 376 6.36 -19.54 1.09
C PHE A 376 7.44 -18.74 0.35
N ILE A 377 8.33 -18.07 1.08
CA ILE A 377 9.43 -17.29 0.49
C ILE A 377 10.36 -18.13 -0.41
N THR A 378 10.51 -19.44 -0.16
CA THR A 378 11.35 -20.32 -0.98
C THR A 378 10.73 -20.65 -2.33
N PHE A 379 9.42 -20.41 -2.49
CA PHE A 379 8.67 -20.63 -3.73
C PHE A 379 8.47 -19.33 -4.52
N CYS A 380 8.85 -18.19 -3.95
CA CYS A 380 8.70 -16.88 -4.57
C CYS A 380 9.58 -16.74 -5.82
N THR A 381 9.04 -16.14 -6.87
CA THR A 381 9.84 -15.76 -8.04
C THR A 381 10.78 -14.60 -7.67
N GLN A 382 11.84 -14.40 -8.47
CA GLN A 382 12.75 -13.26 -8.30
C GLN A 382 12.03 -11.90 -8.34
N ARG A 383 10.82 -11.83 -8.92
CA ARG A 383 10.03 -10.60 -9.05
C ARG A 383 9.30 -10.21 -7.78
N ILE A 384 8.97 -11.17 -6.91
CA ILE A 384 8.25 -10.92 -5.66
C ILE A 384 9.10 -11.20 -4.42
N ALA A 385 10.15 -12.04 -4.52
CA ALA A 385 10.99 -12.42 -3.40
C ALA A 385 11.61 -11.22 -2.64
N PRO A 386 12.15 -10.17 -3.31
CA PRO A 386 12.69 -9.01 -2.60
C PRO A 386 11.64 -8.29 -1.75
N TYR A 387 10.42 -8.18 -2.27
CA TYR A 387 9.31 -7.49 -1.62
C TYR A 387 8.79 -8.29 -0.41
N VAL A 388 8.62 -9.60 -0.60
CA VAL A 388 8.25 -10.55 0.47
C VAL A 388 9.31 -10.56 1.57
N GLY A 389 10.59 -10.59 1.21
CA GLY A 389 11.71 -10.53 2.16
C GLY A 389 11.72 -9.25 3.00
N ARG A 390 11.48 -8.08 2.38
CA ARG A 390 11.34 -6.81 3.12
C ARG A 390 10.20 -6.87 4.14
N THR A 391 9.06 -7.37 3.71
CA THR A 391 7.87 -7.47 4.57
C THR A 391 8.13 -8.40 5.75
N LEU A 392 8.81 -9.53 5.54
CA LEU A 392 9.18 -10.46 6.60
C LEU A 392 10.11 -9.80 7.63
N ALA A 393 11.17 -9.12 7.17
CA ALA A 393 12.09 -8.41 8.06
C ALA A 393 11.38 -7.31 8.88
N ASN A 394 10.45 -6.58 8.26
CA ASN A 394 9.63 -5.59 8.96
C ASN A 394 8.65 -6.24 9.95
N LEU A 395 8.09 -7.40 9.63
CA LEU A 395 7.18 -8.13 10.52
C LEU A 395 7.91 -8.65 11.76
N GLU A 396 9.12 -9.18 11.60
CA GLU A 396 9.99 -9.58 12.71
C GLU A 396 10.32 -8.40 13.61
N GLU A 397 10.62 -7.26 13.00
CA GLU A 397 10.86 -6.02 13.74
C GLU A 397 9.63 -5.54 14.52
N VAL A 398 8.46 -5.48 13.89
CA VAL A 398 7.19 -5.10 14.54
C VAL A 398 6.90 -6.03 15.73
N ARG A 399 7.23 -7.33 15.63
CA ARG A 399 7.09 -8.29 16.73
C ARG A 399 8.10 -8.05 17.84
N ARG A 400 9.36 -7.79 17.49
CA ARG A 400 10.45 -7.52 18.43
C ARG A 400 10.19 -6.25 19.24
N GLN A 401 9.57 -5.26 18.61
CA GLN A 401 9.16 -4.04 19.30
C GLN A 401 8.12 -4.29 20.39
N GLY A 402 7.58 -5.53 20.53
CA GLY A 402 7.20 -6.23 21.77
C GLY A 402 6.16 -5.60 22.71
N SER A 403 5.86 -4.33 22.48
CA SER A 403 5.23 -3.35 23.35
C SER A 403 4.73 -2.19 22.49
N LEU A 404 4.17 -2.50 21.31
CA LEU A 404 3.14 -1.64 20.72
C LEU A 404 1.88 -1.86 21.57
N GLY A 405 1.97 -1.46 22.83
CA GLY A 405 0.91 -1.42 23.82
C GLY A 405 0.03 -0.22 23.60
#